data_AF-A0A937I4B8-F1
#
_entry.id   AF-A0A937I4B8-F1
#
_cell.length_a   1.000
_cell.length_b   1.000
_cell.length_c   1.000
_cell.angle_alpha   90.00
_cell.angle_beta   90.00
_cell.angle_gamma   90.00
#
_symmetry.space_group_name_H-M   'P 1'
#
loop_
_entity.id
_entity.type
_entity.pdbx_description
1 polymer ?
#
loop_
_entity_poly.entity_id
_entity_poly.type
_entity_poly.pdbx_seq_one_letter_code
_entity_poly.pdbx_strand_id
1 'polypeptide(L)' 'NASRVISDWICWYNTRRPHQALGMKTPAEAYTLAA' A
#
# COMPACT_ATOMS: atom_id res chain seq x y z
N ASN A 1 -19.66 -6.68 5.32
CA ASN A 1 -19.11 -7.83 4.59
C ASN A 1 -17.59 -7.84 4.76
N ALA A 2 -17.00 -8.97 5.17
CA ALA A 2 -15.58 -9.08 5.49
C ALA A 2 -14.67 -8.75 4.29
N SER A 3 -15.11 -9.08 3.07
CA SER A 3 -14.35 -8.80 1.84
C SER A 3 -14.06 -7.31 1.64
N ARG A 4 -15.00 -6.42 2.00
CA ARG A 4 -14.80 -4.97 1.87
C ARG A 4 -13.73 -4.47 2.84
N VAL A 5 -13.74 -4.95 4.08
CA VAL A 5 -12.76 -4.56 5.11
C VAL A 5 -11.34 -4.96 4.69
N ILE A 6 -11.19 -6.17 4.13
CA ILE A 6 -9.90 -6.65 3.63
C ILE A 6 -9.45 -5.81 2.42
N SER A 7 -10.34 -5.51 1.48
CA SER A 7 -10.03 -4.68 0.32
C SER A 7 -9.61 -3.26 0.72
N ASP A 8 -10.34 -2.63 1.65
CA ASP A 8 -10.03 -1.30 2.18
C ASP A 8 -8.66 -1.29 2.86
N TRP A 9 -8.34 -2.34 3.63
CA TRP A 9 -7.05 -2.48 4.29
C TRP A 9 -5.88 -2.65 3.32
N ILE A 10 -6.03 -3.49 2.28
CA ILE A 10 -5.01 -3.68 1.23
C ILE A 10 -4.73 -2.36 0.51
N CYS A 11 -5.79 -1.61 0.16
CA CYS A 11 -5.66 -0.31 -0.49
C CYS A 11 -4.86 0.65 0.40
N TRP A 12 -5.21 0.75 1.68
CA TRP A 12 -4.52 1.60 2.64
C TRP A 12 -3.04 1.21 2.83
N TYR A 13 -2.75 -0.09 2.96
CA TYR A 13 -1.37 -0.60 3.13
C TYR A 13 -0.49 -0.23 1.92
N ASN A 14 -1.01 -0.42 0.71
CA ASN A 14 -0.23 -0.20 -0.51
C ASN A 14 -0.05 1.28 -0.88
N THR A 15 -0.98 2.16 -0.48
CA THR A 15 -1.03 3.54 -1.00
C THR A 15 -0.90 4.65 0.04
N ARG A 16 -1.08 4.35 1.33
CA ARG A 16 -1.12 5.39 2.39
C ARG A 16 -0.18 5.12 3.55
N ARG A 17 0.18 3.86 3.81
CA ARG A 17 1.06 3.51 4.91
C ARG A 17 2.53 3.67 4.49
N PRO A 18 3.30 4.60 5.09
CA PRO A 18 4.75 4.65 4.87
C PRO A 18 5.43 3.48 5.57
N HIS A 19 6.45 2.91 4.93
CA HIS A 19 7.19 1.75 5.46
C HIS A 19 8.65 2.12 5.69
N GLN A 20 9.14 1.91 6.91
CA GLN A 20 10.55 2.16 7.27
C GLN A 20 11.53 1.37 6.39
N ALA A 21 11.20 0.10 6.09
CA ALA A 21 11.99 -0.74 5.18
C ALA A 21 12.07 -0.18 3.74
N LEU A 22 11.13 0.67 3.35
CA LEU A 22 11.09 1.34 2.04
C LEU A 22 11.58 2.79 2.13
N GLY A 23 12.28 3.18 3.20
CA GLY A 23 12.74 4.56 3.38
C GLY A 23 11.59 5.55 3.55
N MET A 24 10.55 5.15 4.30
CA MET A 24 9.30 5.90 4.52
C MET A 24 8.41 6.06 3.30
N LYS A 25 8.68 5.33 2.21
CA LYS A 25 7.78 5.24 1.05
C LYS A 25 6.67 4.21 1.28
N THR A 26 5.59 4.38 0.54
CA THR A 26 4.55 3.37 0.34
C THR A 26 5.02 2.32 -0.67
N PRO A 27 4.45 1.11 -0.69
CA PRO A 27 4.74 0.11 -1.71
C PRO A 27 4.49 0.64 -3.13
N ALA A 28 3.42 1.42 -3.33
CA ALA A 28 3.12 2.05 -4.62
C ALA A 28 4.23 3.01 -5.10
N GLU A 29 4.82 3.79 -4.19
CA GLU A 29 5.94 4.70 -4.51
C GLU A 29 7.28 3.96 -4.70
N ALA A 30 7.49 2.86 -3.99
CA ALA A 30 8.73 2.08 -4.07
C ALA A 30 8.79 1.20 -5.33
N TYR A 31 7.66 0.62 -5.71
CA TYR A 31 7.54 -0.33 -6.82
C TYR A 31 6.74 0.23 -7.99
N THR A 32 6.68 1.56 -8.15
CA THR A 32 5.98 2.24 -9.25
C THR A 32 6.16 1.43 -10.53
N LEU A 33 5.11 0.73 -10.95
CA LEU A 33 5.16 -0.18 -12.08
C LEU A 33 5.47 0.71 -13.28
N ALA A 34 6.61 0.51 -13.94
CA ALA A 34 6.77 1.05 -15.28
C ALA A 34 5.59 0.51 -16.10
N ALA A 35 4.74 1.43 -16.57
CA ALA A 35 3.56 1.11 -17.37
C ALA A 35 3.95 0.43 -18.67
#